data_AF-A0A528AQD7-F1
#
_entry.id   AF-A0A528AQD7-F1
#
_cell.length_a   1.000
_cell.length_b   1.000
_cell.length_c   1.000
_cell.angle_alpha   90.00
_cell.angle_beta   90.00
_cell.angle_gamma   90.00
#
_symmetry.space_group_name_H-M   'P 1'
#
loop_
_entity.id
_entity.type
_entity.pdbx_description
1 polymer ?
#
loop_
_entity_poly.entity_id
_entity_poly.type
_entity_poly.pdbx_seq_one_letter_code
_entity_poly.pdbx_strand_id
1 'polypeptide(L)'
;GYAAIRREWRKGDQVELDLEMAVDRLYANPEVRQDIGRVALARGPLIYCVEETDNAGQLHRIALPRTANIEAREQPNLLGGIVTL
;
A
#
# COMPACT_ATOMS: atom_id res chain seq x y z
N GLY A 1 6.60 3.33 16.35
CA GLY A 1 6.83 2.83 17.73
C GLY A 1 7.91 1.74 17.69
N TYR A 2 8.34 1.25 18.85
CA TYR A 2 9.32 0.15 18.96
C TYR A 2 8.79 -0.94 19.88
N ALA A 3 8.99 -2.21 19.50
CA ALA A 3 8.80 -3.36 20.37
C ALA A 3 10.17 -3.80 20.92
N ALA A 4 10.48 -3.42 22.16
CA ALA A 4 11.76 -3.75 22.79
C ALA A 4 11.72 -5.14 23.42
N ILE A 5 12.59 -6.05 22.97
CA ILE A 5 12.71 -7.41 23.53
C ILE A 5 13.99 -7.48 24.37
N ARG A 6 13.84 -7.56 25.69
CA ARG A 6 14.97 -7.68 26.63
C ARG A 6 15.07 -9.09 27.20
N ARG A 7 16.04 -9.86 26.70
CA ARG A 7 16.37 -11.22 27.15
C ARG A 7 17.85 -11.53 26.88
N GLU A 8 18.34 -12.65 27.41
CA GLU A 8 19.59 -13.24 26.94
C GLU A 8 19.37 -13.96 25.60
N TRP A 9 20.20 -13.62 24.61
CA TRP A 9 20.18 -14.25 23.28
C TRP A 9 21.22 -15.36 23.21
N ARG A 10 20.86 -16.45 22.56
CA ARG A 10 21.67 -17.65 22.36
C ARG A 10 21.68 -18.01 20.88
N LYS A 11 22.71 -18.76 20.47
CA LYS A 11 22.82 -19.26 19.10
C LYS A 11 21.55 -20.07 18.76
N GLY A 12 20.87 -19.67 17.69
CA GLY A 12 19.65 -20.33 17.22
C GLY A 12 18.34 -19.67 17.68
N ASP A 13 18.37 -18.63 18.52
CA ASP A 13 17.16 -17.83 18.76
C ASP A 13 16.66 -17.16 17.46
N GLN A 14 15.35 -17.18 17.25
CA GLN A 14 14.67 -16.57 16.10
C GLN A 14 13.62 -15.57 16.58
N VAL A 15 13.46 -14.47 15.83
CA VAL A 15 12.32 -13.57 15.94
C VAL A 15 11.59 -13.61 14.61
N GLU A 16 10.29 -13.87 14.67
CA GLU A 16 9.40 -13.81 13.52
C GLU A 16 8.45 -12.63 13.69
N LEU A 17 8.26 -11.86 12.63
CA LEU A 17 7.29 -10.79 12.58
C LEU A 17 6.29 -11.11 11.48
N ASP A 18 5.03 -11.25 11.86
CA ASP A 18 3.91 -11.21 10.92
C ASP A 18 3.32 -9.80 10.98
N LEU A 19 3.50 -9.05 9.89
CA LEU A 19 3.01 -7.69 9.76
C LEU A 19 1.95 -7.68 8.67
N GLU A 20 0.73 -7.32 9.04
CA GLU A 20 -0.38 -7.25 8.09
C GLU A 20 -0.07 -6.25 6.97
N MET A 21 -0.24 -6.70 5.72
CA MET A 21 -0.05 -5.91 4.51
C MET A 21 -1.40 -5.68 3.83
N ALA A 22 -2.35 -5.09 4.55
CA ALA A 22 -3.67 -4.73 4.04
C ALA A 22 -3.58 -3.58 3.03
N VAL A 23 -4.61 -3.46 2.18
CA VAL A 23 -4.76 -2.31 1.29
C VAL A 23 -5.42 -1.17 2.06
N ASP A 24 -4.69 -0.09 2.25
CA ASP A 24 -5.13 1.08 2.99
C ASP A 24 -5.56 2.21 2.05
N ARG A 25 -6.61 2.93 2.48
CA ARG A 25 -7.05 4.18 1.87
C ARG A 25 -6.55 5.35 2.71
N LEU A 26 -5.58 6.08 2.16
CA LEU A 26 -4.99 7.23 2.83
C LEU A 26 -5.70 8.51 2.39
N TYR A 27 -6.12 9.31 3.37
CA TYR A 27 -6.71 10.62 3.17
C TYR A 27 -5.81 11.68 3.80
N ALA A 28 -5.51 12.72 3.04
CA ALA A 28 -4.70 13.83 3.53
C ALA A 28 -5.47 14.63 4.60
N ASN A 29 -4.71 15.38 5.41
CA ASN A 29 -5.29 16.42 6.24
C ASN A 29 -6.12 17.39 5.37
N PRO A 30 -7.32 17.82 5.78
CA PRO A 30 -8.16 18.74 5.00
C PRO A 30 -7.49 20.06 4.59
N GLU A 31 -6.45 20.51 5.30
CA GLU A 31 -5.66 21.70 4.94
C GLU A 31 -4.82 21.50 3.67
N VAL A 32 -4.58 20.25 3.25
CA VAL A 32 -3.96 19.92 1.96
C VAL A 32 -5.01 20.00 0.85
N ARG A 33 -5.24 21.22 0.37
CA ARG A 33 -6.35 21.53 -0.56
C ARG A 33 -6.33 20.73 -1.86
N GLN A 34 -5.14 20.34 -2.32
CA GLN A 34 -4.95 19.58 -3.56
C GLN A 34 -5.54 18.17 -3.49
N ASP A 35 -5.70 17.64 -2.28
CA ASP A 35 -6.15 16.26 -2.03
C ASP A 35 -7.59 16.16 -1.55
N ILE A 36 -8.33 17.28 -1.52
CA ILE A 36 -9.75 17.28 -1.16
C ILE A 36 -10.52 16.38 -2.13
N GLY A 37 -11.25 15.41 -1.56
CA GLY A 37 -12.03 14.44 -2.32
C GLY A 37 -11.20 13.35 -3.00
N ARG A 38 -9.89 13.28 -2.75
CA ARG A 38 -8.98 12.29 -3.30
C ARG A 38 -8.58 11.26 -2.25
N VAL A 39 -8.07 10.12 -2.73
CA VAL A 39 -7.58 9.02 -1.90
C VAL A 39 -6.32 8.45 -2.54
N ALA A 40 -5.31 8.18 -1.73
CA ALA A 40 -4.17 7.36 -2.15
C ALA A 40 -4.36 5.94 -1.64
N LEU A 41 -3.89 4.96 -2.42
CA LEU A 41 -3.86 3.56 -2.00
C LEU A 41 -2.46 3.20 -1.53
N ALA A 42 -2.38 2.45 -0.43
CA ALA A 42 -1.14 1.94 0.10
C ALA A 42 -1.26 0.47 0.44
N ARG A 43 -0.14 -0.25 0.42
CA ARG A 43 -0.05 -1.60 0.97
C ARG A 43 1.29 -1.76 1.67
N GLY A 44 1.25 -1.87 3.00
CA GLY A 44 2.47 -1.81 3.80
C GLY A 44 3.22 -0.49 3.61
N PRO A 45 4.54 -0.50 3.35
CA PRO A 45 5.32 0.72 3.19
C PRO A 45 5.19 1.37 1.80
N LEU A 46 4.45 0.76 0.86
CA LEU A 46 4.38 1.23 -0.53
C LEU A 46 3.11 2.03 -0.80
N ILE A 47 3.29 3.17 -1.47
CA ILE A 47 2.22 3.99 -2.03
C ILE A 47 2.05 3.63 -3.51
N TYR A 48 0.80 3.44 -3.92
CA TYR A 48 0.44 3.04 -5.28
C TYR A 48 0.03 4.23 -6.14
N CYS A 49 0.15 4.05 -7.45
CA CYS A 49 -0.30 5.01 -8.45
C CYS A 49 -1.08 4.30 -9.56
N VAL A 50 -1.78 5.11 -10.35
CA VAL A 50 -2.47 4.66 -11.57
C VAL A 50 -1.71 5.26 -12.74
N GLU A 51 -1.26 4.43 -13.69
CA GLU A 51 -0.55 4.87 -14.89
C GLU A 51 -1.35 4.58 -16.16
N GLU A 52 -1.14 5.39 -17.21
CA GLU A 52 -1.89 5.34 -18.47
C GLU A 52 -1.69 4.02 -19.22
N THR A 53 -0.50 3.42 -19.10
CA THR A 53 -0.17 2.13 -19.71
C THR A 53 -1.11 1.01 -19.27
N ASP A 54 -1.55 1.05 -18.01
CA ASP A 54 -2.41 0.03 -17.42
C ASP A 54 -3.89 0.42 -17.41
N ASN A 55 -4.18 1.73 -17.49
CA ASN A 55 -5.51 2.30 -17.34
C ASN A 55 -5.80 3.26 -18.49
N ALA A 56 -6.41 2.73 -19.55
CA ALA A 56 -6.74 3.51 -20.73
C ALA A 56 -7.63 4.73 -20.41
N GLY A 57 -7.33 5.85 -21.06
CA GLY A 57 -8.12 7.07 -20.99
C GLY A 57 -7.54 8.13 -20.05
N GLN A 58 -8.40 9.05 -19.62
CA GLN A 58 -7.97 10.21 -18.84
C GLN A 58 -7.94 9.86 -17.35
N LEU A 59 -6.75 9.58 -16.82
CA LEU A 59 -6.55 9.14 -15.42
C LEU A 59 -7.24 10.05 -14.39
N HIS A 60 -7.25 11.37 -14.63
CA HIS A 60 -7.88 12.35 -13.75
C HIS A 60 -9.42 12.25 -13.67
N ARG A 61 -10.04 11.41 -14.50
CA ARG A 61 -11.49 11.12 -14.50
C ARG A 61 -11.84 9.84 -13.77
N ILE A 62 -10.86 9.08 -13.30
CA ILE A 62 -11.08 7.86 -12.53
C ILE A 62 -11.70 8.23 -11.18
N ALA A 63 -12.81 7.56 -10.84
CA ALA A 63 -13.45 7.68 -9.55
C ALA A 63 -13.44 6.32 -8.87
N LEU A 64 -12.99 6.28 -7.62
CA LEU A 64 -12.94 5.06 -6.82
C LEU A 64 -14.02 5.13 -5.73
N PRO A 65 -15.09 4.32 -5.81
CA PRO A 65 -16.09 4.23 -4.76
C PRO A 65 -15.44 3.85 -3.42
N ARG A 66 -15.92 4.45 -2.33
CA ARG A 66 -15.41 4.16 -0.97
C ARG A 66 -15.55 2.69 -0.59
N THR A 67 -16.59 2.03 -1.08
CA THR A 67 -16.92 0.62 -0.82
C THR A 67 -16.39 -0.33 -1.89
N ALA A 68 -15.61 0.16 -2.86
CA ALA A 68 -15.01 -0.72 -3.85
C ALA A 68 -14.00 -1.65 -3.17
N ASN A 69 -14.12 -2.95 -3.46
CA ASN A 69 -13.13 -3.94 -3.07
C ASN A 69 -11.87 -3.74 -3.92
N ILE A 70 -10.71 -3.84 -3.29
CA ILE A 70 -9.39 -3.71 -3.95
C ILE A 70 -8.61 -4.98 -3.62
N GLU A 71 -8.01 -5.59 -4.63
CA GLU A 71 -7.33 -6.89 -4.51
C GLU A 71 -5.85 -6.75 -4.84
N ALA A 72 -5.00 -7.17 -3.93
CA ALA A 72 -3.57 -7.28 -4.19
C ALA A 72 -3.26 -8.54 -5.02
N ARG A 73 -2.49 -8.40 -6.10
CA ARG A 73 -2.08 -9.51 -6.98
C ARG A 73 -0.59 -9.47 -7.27
N GLU A 74 0.09 -10.60 -7.09
CA GLU A 74 1.50 -10.73 -7.46
C GLU A 74 1.70 -10.76 -8.98
N GLN A 75 2.69 -10.04 -9.46
CA GLN A 75 3.10 -9.95 -10.85
C GLN A 75 4.62 -10.17 -10.95
N PRO A 76 5.10 -11.43 -10.92
CA PRO A 76 6.53 -11.75 -10.82
C PRO A 76 7.35 -11.28 -12.03
N ASN A 77 6.71 -11.09 -13.18
CA ASN A 77 7.37 -10.71 -14.44
C ASN A 77 7.20 -9.22 -14.81
N LEU A 78 6.51 -8.45 -13.97
CA LEU A 78 6.27 -7.02 -14.20
C LEU A 78 7.21 -6.20 -13.32
N LEU A 79 7.94 -5.26 -13.89
CA LEU A 79 8.83 -4.33 -13.18
C LEU A 79 9.77 -5.00 -12.16
N GLY A 80 10.27 -6.21 -12.47
CA GLY A 80 11.17 -6.96 -11.58
C GLY A 80 10.49 -7.73 -10.44
N GLY A 81 9.16 -7.87 -10.47
CA GLY A 81 8.39 -8.61 -9.48
C GLY A 81 7.70 -7.67 -8.49
N ILE A 82 6.45 -7.31 -8.78
CA ILE A 82 5.67 -6.38 -7.95
C ILE A 82 4.34 -6.99 -7.52
N VAL A 83 3.65 -6.31 -6.61
CA VAL A 83 2.23 -6.55 -6.32
C VAL A 83 1.44 -5.40 -6.91
N THR A 84 0.43 -5.66 -7.74
CA THR A 84 -0.53 -4.66 -8.24
C THR A 84 -1.78 -4.63 -7.36
N LEU A 85 -2.55 -3.53 -7.42
CA LEU A 85 -3.86 -3.37 -6.77
C LEU A 85 -4.99 -3.25 -7.79
#